data_AF-A0A847CDV6-F1
#
_entry.id   AF-A0A847CDV6-F1
#
_cell.length_a   1.000
_cell.length_b   1.000
_cell.length_c   1.000
_cell.angle_alpha   90.00
_cell.angle_beta   90.00
_cell.angle_gamma   90.00
#
_symmetry.space_group_name_H-M   'P 1'
#
loop_
_entity.id
_entity.type
_entity.pdbx_description
1 polymer ?
#
loop_
_entity_poly.entity_id
_entity_poly.type
_entity_poly.pdbx_seq_one_letter_code
_entity_poly.pdbx_strand_id
1 'polypeptide(L)'
;MDKIVLLFVLSLISGILFIVAGFYFLSKKYLEKMNEFSAKTKVDYKKANEKKCKIYGYSSIAIGAITAVWGIFVKLIPESVYMLALVYMIVLVIAFSVIIFSSK
;
A
#
# COMPACT_ATOMS: atom_id res chain seq x y z
N MET A 1 10.73 -22.29 -14.41
CA MET A 1 9.60 -21.64 -13.72
C MET A 1 8.97 -20.67 -14.70
N ASP A 2 7.70 -20.85 -15.03
CA ASP A 2 7.04 -20.00 -16.02
C ASP A 2 6.99 -18.55 -15.53
N LYS A 3 7.24 -17.60 -16.42
CA LYS A 3 7.28 -16.15 -16.10
C LYS A 3 5.99 -15.69 -15.39
N ILE A 4 4.86 -16.31 -15.73
CA ILE A 4 3.54 -16.06 -15.16
C ILE A 4 3.45 -16.57 -13.72
N VAL A 5 4.02 -17.75 -13.44
CA VAL A 5 4.10 -18.31 -12.08
C VAL A 5 5.00 -17.46 -11.20
N LEU A 6 6.14 -16.99 -11.73
CA LEU A 6 7.01 -16.05 -11.02
C LEU A 6 6.28 -14.75 -10.68
N LEU A 7 5.59 -14.14 -11.66
CA LEU A 7 4.80 -12.91 -11.46
C LEU A 7 3.73 -13.10 -10.38
N PHE A 8 2.97 -14.19 -10.45
CA PHE A 8 1.97 -14.53 -9.44
C PHE A 8 2.55 -14.61 -8.04
N VAL A 9 3.64 -15.36 -7.86
CA VAL A 9 4.29 -15.54 -6.54
C VAL A 9 4.82 -14.20 -6.02
N LEU A 10 5.50 -13.42 -6.86
CA LEU A 10 6.02 -12.10 -6.48
C LEU A 10 4.91 -11.13 -6.10
N SER A 11 3.78 -11.15 -6.82
CA SER A 11 2.61 -10.33 -6.51
C SER A 11 1.99 -10.71 -5.18
N LEU A 12 1.86 -12.00 -4.88
CA LEU A 12 1.33 -12.44 -3.58
C LEU A 12 2.25 -12.03 -2.42
N ILE A 13 3.56 -12.26 -2.56
CA ILE A 13 4.54 -11.85 -1.55
C ILE A 13 4.46 -10.33 -1.34
N SER A 14 4.47 -9.55 -2.42
CA SER A 14 4.39 -8.09 -2.36
C SER A 14 3.08 -7.62 -1.73
N GLY A 15 1.95 -8.24 -2.10
CA GLY A 15 0.64 -7.94 -1.56
C GLY A 15 0.56 -8.18 -0.05
N ILE A 16 1.08 -9.32 0.42
CA ILE A 16 1.16 -9.64 1.84
C ILE A 16 2.05 -8.62 2.57
N LEU A 17 3.22 -8.28 2.02
CA LEU A 17 4.12 -7.29 2.61
C LEU A 17 3.45 -5.92 2.75
N PHE A 18 2.71 -5.46 1.74
CA PHE A 18 1.96 -4.21 1.81
C PHE A 18 0.83 -4.24 2.84
N ILE A 19 0.13 -5.37 2.98
CA ILE A 19 -0.91 -5.55 4.00
C ILE A 19 -0.29 -5.48 5.40
N VAL A 20 0.81 -6.20 5.63
CA VAL A 20 1.55 -6.19 6.91
C VAL A 20 2.06 -4.79 7.23
N ALA A 21 2.65 -4.09 6.25
CA ALA A 21 3.08 -2.70 6.40
C ALA A 21 1.90 -1.77 6.75
N GLY A 22 0.74 -1.98 6.12
CA GLY A 22 -0.46 -1.22 6.40
C GLY A 22 -0.97 -1.42 7.83
N PHE A 23 -1.02 -2.66 8.33
CA PHE A 23 -1.32 -2.93 9.74
C PHE A 23 -0.29 -2.31 10.68
N TYR A 24 0.99 -2.32 10.31
CA TYR A 24 2.04 -1.65 11.06
C TYR A 24 1.80 -0.14 11.15
N PHE A 25 1.44 0.53 10.04
CA PHE A 25 1.12 1.97 10.05
C PHE A 25 -0.14 2.31 10.86
N LEU A 26 -1.12 1.40 10.93
CA LEU A 26 -2.30 1.55 11.79
C LEU A 26 -2.03 1.24 13.27
N SER A 27 -0.86 0.67 13.59
CA SER A 27 -0.55 0.28 14.97
C SER A 27 -0.39 1.49 15.89
N LYS A 28 -0.83 1.36 17.14
CA LYS A 28 -0.63 2.38 18.18
C LYS A 28 0.86 2.71 18.35
N LYS A 29 1.72 1.70 18.25
CA LYS A 29 3.19 1.85 18.34
C LYS A 29 3.77 2.75 17.24
N TYR A 30 3.22 2.69 16.01
CA TYR A 30 3.65 3.57 14.93
C TYR A 30 3.17 5.00 15.15
N LEU A 31 1.93 5.18 15.59
CA LEU A 31 1.37 6.48 15.94
C LEU A 31 2.14 7.15 17.08
N GLU A 32 2.49 6.40 18.12
CA GLU A 32 3.31 6.86 19.25
C GLU A 32 4.67 7.35 18.77
N LYS A 33 5.38 6.55 17.95
CA LYS A 33 6.65 6.98 17.35
C LYS A 33 6.50 8.25 16.51
N MET A 34 5.47 8.32 15.65
CA MET A 34 5.21 9.52 14.85
C MET A 34 4.97 10.76 15.73
N ASN A 35 4.26 10.59 16.85
CA ASN A 35 3.99 11.65 17.80
C ASN A 35 5.25 12.04 18.61
N GLU A 36 6.11 11.10 18.96
CA GLU A 36 7.41 11.36 19.60
C GLU A 36 8.34 12.17 18.68
N PHE A 37 8.44 11.80 17.40
CA PHE A 37 9.19 12.60 16.42
C PHE A 37 8.61 14.01 16.22
N SER A 38 7.29 14.15 16.41
CA SER A 38 6.59 15.43 16.30
C SER A 38 6.52 16.22 17.61
N ALA A 39 7.03 15.66 18.73
CA ALA A 39 6.84 16.21 20.09
C ALA A 39 7.54 17.56 20.33
N LYS A 40 8.36 18.04 19.38
CA LYS A 40 8.96 19.39 19.44
C LYS A 40 7.97 20.53 19.18
N THR A 41 6.75 20.27 18.67
CA THR A 41 5.89 21.37 18.17
C THR A 41 4.38 21.09 18.34
N LYS A 42 3.78 21.65 19.41
CA LYS A 42 2.32 21.92 19.65
C LYS A 42 1.26 20.78 19.47
N VAL A 43 0.18 20.90 20.24
CA VAL A 43 -0.94 19.92 20.40
C VAL A 43 -1.71 19.59 19.10
N ASP A 44 -1.69 20.48 18.09
CA ASP A 44 -2.44 20.30 16.83
C ASP A 44 -1.93 19.14 15.95
N TYR A 45 -0.68 18.71 16.11
CA TYR A 45 -0.10 17.68 15.24
C TYR A 45 -0.54 16.25 15.57
N LYS A 46 -1.04 15.96 16.78
CA LYS A 46 -1.49 14.60 17.14
C LYS A 46 -2.65 14.12 16.27
N LYS A 47 -3.65 14.98 16.05
CA LYS A 47 -4.80 14.67 15.17
C LYS A 47 -4.38 14.56 13.70
N ALA A 48 -3.44 15.40 13.27
CA ALA A 48 -2.88 15.31 11.91
C ALA A 48 -2.11 14.01 11.69
N ASN A 49 -1.31 13.58 12.67
CA ASN A 49 -0.56 12.33 12.64
C ASN A 49 -1.47 11.10 12.67
N GLU A 50 -2.54 11.12 13.47
CA GLU A 50 -3.58 10.07 13.43
C GLU A 50 -4.21 9.94 12.04
N LYS A 51 -4.56 11.07 11.42
CA LYS A 51 -5.10 11.07 10.06
C LYS A 51 -4.09 10.52 9.05
N LYS A 52 -2.81 10.92 9.14
CA LYS A 52 -1.73 10.42 8.27
C LYS A 52 -1.51 8.91 8.46
N CYS A 53 -1.45 8.40 9.69
CA CYS A 53 -1.33 6.97 9.98
C CYS A 53 -2.49 6.17 9.38
N LYS A 54 -3.73 6.66 9.50
CA LYS A 54 -4.91 6.04 8.88
C LYS A 54 -4.79 6.01 7.37
N ILE A 55 -4.41 7.12 6.74
CA ILE A 55 -4.29 7.20 5.28
C ILE A 55 -3.19 6.24 4.80
N TYR A 56 -1.99 6.30 5.37
CA TYR A 56 -0.90 5.38 4.98
C TYR A 56 -1.25 3.92 5.23
N GLY A 57 -1.89 3.62 6.36
CA GLY A 57 -2.34 2.29 6.70
C GLY A 57 -3.36 1.73 5.71
N TYR A 58 -4.47 2.43 5.52
CA TYR A 58 -5.52 1.97 4.60
C TYR A 58 -5.07 1.97 3.15
N SER A 59 -4.29 2.97 2.70
CA SER A 59 -3.73 2.97 1.36
C SER A 59 -2.77 1.80 1.14
N SER A 60 -1.92 1.47 2.11
CA SER A 60 -1.01 0.32 2.01
C SER A 60 -1.77 -1.01 1.96
N ILE A 61 -2.80 -1.18 2.81
CA ILE A 61 -3.66 -2.38 2.77
C ILE A 61 -4.38 -2.49 1.42
N ALA A 62 -4.95 -1.38 0.93
CA ALA A 62 -5.64 -1.36 -0.35
C ALA A 62 -4.72 -1.72 -1.52
N ILE A 63 -3.53 -1.12 -1.57
CA ILE A 63 -2.50 -1.46 -2.57
C ILE A 63 -2.16 -2.95 -2.47
N GLY A 64 -1.88 -3.46 -1.28
CA GLY A 64 -1.52 -4.87 -1.09
C GLY A 64 -2.61 -5.84 -1.52
N ALA A 65 -3.87 -5.55 -1.21
CA ALA A 65 -5.01 -6.33 -1.67
C ALA A 65 -5.14 -6.30 -3.21
N ILE A 66 -5.01 -5.12 -3.82
CA ILE A 66 -5.05 -4.97 -5.29
C ILE A 66 -3.89 -5.72 -5.94
N THR A 67 -2.68 -5.67 -5.38
CA THR A 67 -1.51 -6.40 -5.87
C THR A 67 -1.73 -7.91 -5.84
N ALA A 68 -2.32 -8.44 -4.75
CA ALA A 68 -2.63 -9.86 -4.63
C ALA A 68 -3.70 -10.28 -5.64
N VAL A 69 -4.79 -9.50 -5.76
CA VAL A 69 -5.86 -9.73 -6.73
C VAL A 69 -5.33 -9.67 -8.17
N TRP A 70 -4.46 -8.71 -8.48
CA TRP A 70 -3.81 -8.61 -9.78
C TRP A 70 -3.00 -9.85 -10.11
N GLY A 71 -2.19 -10.34 -9.15
CA GLY A 71 -1.44 -11.59 -9.33
C GLY A 71 -2.36 -12.77 -9.67
N ILE A 72 -3.49 -12.90 -8.98
CA ILE A 72 -4.49 -13.94 -9.26
C ILE A 72 -5.02 -13.80 -10.69
N PHE A 73 -5.41 -12.59 -11.13
CA PHE A 73 -5.89 -12.35 -12.49
C PHE A 73 -4.85 -12.67 -13.57
N VAL A 74 -3.58 -12.33 -13.34
CA VAL A 74 -2.47 -12.66 -14.25
C VAL A 74 -2.32 -14.17 -14.44
N LYS A 75 -2.58 -14.96 -13.38
CA LYS A 75 -2.55 -16.42 -13.45
C LYS A 75 -3.78 -17.00 -14.17
N LEU A 76 -4.96 -16.41 -13.97
CA LEU A 76 -6.22 -16.89 -14.55
C LEU A 76 -6.38 -16.54 -16.04
N ILE A 77 -5.90 -15.36 -16.45
CA ILE A 77 -6.07 -14.84 -17.82
C ILE A 77 -4.70 -14.38 -18.35
N PRO A 78 -3.79 -15.32 -18.65
CA PRO A 78 -2.41 -15.01 -19.03
C PRO A 78 -2.30 -14.21 -20.33
N GLU A 79 -3.26 -14.35 -21.24
CA GLU A 79 -3.29 -13.63 -22.53
C GLU A 79 -3.51 -12.11 -22.35
N SER A 80 -4.16 -11.70 -21.26
CA SER A 80 -4.44 -10.29 -20.96
C SER A 80 -3.39 -9.64 -20.05
N VAL A 81 -2.24 -10.28 -19.82
CA VAL A 81 -1.24 -9.84 -18.83
C VAL A 81 -0.78 -8.40 -19.04
N TYR A 82 -0.59 -7.97 -20.30
CA TYR A 82 -0.11 -6.63 -20.63
C TYR A 82 -1.16 -5.57 -20.31
N MET A 83 -2.43 -5.83 -20.63
CA MET A 83 -3.54 -4.93 -20.33
C MET A 83 -3.76 -4.83 -18.82
N LEU A 84 -3.75 -5.98 -18.13
CA LEU A 84 -3.85 -6.02 -16.67
C LEU A 84 -2.68 -5.29 -15.99
N ALA A 85 -1.46 -5.44 -16.50
CA ALA A 85 -0.28 -4.73 -15.98
C ALA A 85 -0.45 -3.21 -16.14
N LEU A 86 -0.94 -2.75 -17.29
CA LEU A 86 -1.16 -1.33 -17.54
C LEU A 86 -2.21 -0.74 -16.58
N VAL A 87 -3.35 -1.42 -16.40
CA VAL A 87 -4.38 -1.01 -15.42
C VAL A 87 -3.80 -0.98 -14.01
N TYR A 88 -3.03 -2.00 -13.62
CA TYR A 88 -2.39 -2.05 -12.31
C TYR A 88 -1.40 -0.90 -12.10
N MET A 89 -0.61 -0.56 -13.11
CA MET A 89 0.31 0.59 -13.04
C MET A 89 -0.44 1.92 -12.87
N ILE A 90 -1.57 2.11 -13.55
CA ILE A 90 -2.43 3.30 -13.36
C ILE A 90 -2.93 3.36 -11.91
N VAL A 91 -3.42 2.25 -11.37
CA VAL A 91 -3.91 2.17 -9.99
C VAL A 91 -2.79 2.49 -9.00
N LEU A 92 -1.58 1.96 -9.21
CA LEU A 92 -0.41 2.28 -8.38
C LEU A 92 -0.08 3.78 -8.43
N VAL A 93 -0.04 4.38 -9.61
CA VAL A 93 0.23 5.82 -9.77
C VAL A 93 -0.78 6.66 -9.02
N ILE A 94 -2.08 6.33 -9.11
CA ILE A 94 -3.14 7.03 -8.37
C ILE A 94 -2.93 6.86 -6.87
N ALA A 95 -2.68 5.63 -6.40
CA ALA A 95 -2.51 5.34 -4.98
C ALA A 95 -1.28 6.06 -4.39
N PHE A 96 -0.14 6.05 -5.09
CA PHE A 96 1.04 6.81 -4.69
C PHE A 96 0.80 8.33 -4.73
N SER A 97 0.05 8.82 -5.71
CA SER A 97 -0.32 10.24 -5.77
C SER A 97 -1.15 10.63 -4.55
N VAL A 98 -2.17 9.83 -4.18
CA VAL A 98 -2.98 10.07 -2.97
C VAL A 98 -2.11 10.11 -1.72
N ILE A 99 -1.16 9.17 -1.58
CA ILE A 99 -0.24 9.15 -0.44
C ILE A 99 0.62 10.42 -0.43
N ILE A 100 1.26 10.79 -1.54
CA ILE A 100 2.16 11.94 -1.64
C ILE A 100 1.41 13.25 -1.38
N PHE A 101 0.27 13.48 -2.03
CA PHE A 101 -0.51 14.71 -1.88
C PHE A 101 -1.21 14.79 -0.52
N SER A 102 -1.58 13.67 0.09
CA SER A 102 -2.09 13.66 1.46
C SER A 102 -1.00 13.86 2.52
N SER A 103 0.28 13.72 2.15
CA SER A 103 1.41 13.88 3.07
C SER A 103 1.87 15.33 3.19
N LYS A 104 1.63 16.15 2.16
CA LYS A 104 1.86 17.60 2.15
C LYS A 104 0.86 18.32 3.05
#